data_AF-A0A503KXD2-F1
#
_entry.id   AF-A0A503KXD2-F1
#
_cell.length_a   1.000
_cell.length_b   1.000
_cell.length_c   1.000
_cell.angle_alpha   90.00
_cell.angle_beta   90.00
_cell.angle_gamma   90.00
#
_symmetry.space_group_name_H-M   'P 1'
#
loop_
_entity.id
_entity.type
_entity.pdbx_description
1 polymer ?
#
loop_
_entity_poly.entity_id
_entity_poly.type
_entity_poly.pdbx_seq_one_letter_code
_entity_poly.pdbx_strand_id
1 'polypeptide(L)'
;MTADHLIGTETGHAQRPSFALLFRLYAATKWTLLWLPRFWKARSQLACLAAMSECERRDIGLTGCDVENAFALPVDRDPTEVLAKVMADRRFRGEH
;
A
#
# COMPACT_ATOMS: atom_id res chain seq x y z
N MET A 1 39.44 47.45 -28.65
CA MET A 1 38.96 46.06 -28.71
C MET A 1 39.89 45.22 -27.86
N THR A 2 39.48 44.91 -26.64
CA THR A 2 40.09 43.92 -25.76
C THR A 2 38.94 43.40 -24.92
N ALA A 3 38.29 42.38 -25.47
CA ALA A 3 37.25 41.63 -24.80
C ALA A 3 37.86 40.26 -24.52
N ASP A 4 38.52 40.12 -23.39
CA ASP A 4 38.92 38.82 -22.88
C ASP A 4 38.28 38.62 -21.51
N HIS A 5 37.20 37.84 -21.59
CA HIS A 5 36.71 36.91 -20.59
C HIS A 5 37.52 36.77 -19.31
N LEU A 6 36.85 37.01 -18.17
CA LEU A 6 36.77 36.01 -17.10
C LEU A 6 35.59 36.38 -16.20
N ILE A 7 34.40 36.10 -16.73
CA ILE A 7 33.18 35.91 -15.95
C ILE A 7 33.41 34.67 -15.09
N GLY A 8 33.18 34.81 -13.79
CA GLY A 8 33.44 33.79 -12.80
C GLY A 8 32.59 32.54 -12.96
N THR A 9 32.92 31.54 -12.14
CA THR A 9 32.00 30.84 -11.23
C THR A 9 32.75 29.65 -10.64
N GLU A 10 33.57 29.91 -9.61
CA GLU A 10 34.09 28.83 -8.77
C GLU A 10 33.23 28.80 -7.49
N THR A 11 31.94 28.47 -7.65
CA THR A 11 31.07 28.12 -6.52
C THR A 11 31.60 26.82 -5.92
N GLY A 12 32.40 26.94 -4.87
CA GLY A 12 32.80 25.82 -4.02
C GLY A 12 31.57 25.20 -3.33
N HIS A 13 30.84 24.36 -4.05
CA HIS A 13 29.70 23.64 -3.50
C HIS A 13 30.20 22.42 -2.70
N ALA A 14 30.28 22.66 -1.39
CA ALA A 14 30.07 21.73 -0.29
C ALA A 14 30.07 20.23 -0.65
N GLN A 15 31.23 19.63 -0.48
CA GLN A 15 31.40 18.19 -0.39
C GLN A 15 30.65 17.64 0.85
N ARG A 16 29.37 17.25 0.74
CA ARG A 16 28.69 16.31 1.66
C ARG A 16 27.51 15.53 1.02
N PRO A 17 27.75 14.51 0.16
CA PRO A 17 26.66 13.66 -0.35
C PRO A 17 26.44 12.36 0.46
N SER A 18 27.29 12.04 1.44
CA SER A 18 27.29 10.71 2.09
C SER A 18 26.08 10.47 3.00
N PHE A 19 25.63 11.48 3.74
CA PHE A 19 24.50 11.34 4.67
C PHE A 19 23.14 11.25 3.96
N ALA A 20 22.99 11.89 2.80
CA ALA A 20 21.74 11.86 2.03
C ALA A 20 21.44 10.47 1.46
N LEU A 21 22.48 9.75 1.01
CA LEU A 21 22.36 8.36 0.55
C LEU A 21 21.97 7.41 1.69
N LEU A 22 22.61 7.55 2.86
CA LEU A 22 22.29 6.76 4.05
C LEU A 22 20.85 7.00 4.52
N PHE A 23 20.38 8.25 4.51
CA PHE A 23 19.00 8.58 4.83
C PHE A 23 18.01 7.96 3.84
N ARG A 24 18.32 7.96 2.54
CA ARG A 24 17.47 7.32 1.53
C ARG A 24 17.42 5.81 1.68
N LEU A 25 18.56 5.16 1.93
CA LEU A 25 18.58 3.72 2.22
C LEU A 25 17.79 3.40 3.49
N TYR A 26 17.97 4.18 4.54
CA TYR A 26 17.26 3.98 5.80
C TYR A 26 15.75 4.16 5.64
N ALA A 27 15.32 5.18 4.91
CA ALA A 27 13.91 5.42 4.60
C ALA A 27 13.32 4.27 3.77
N ALA A 28 14.03 3.81 2.74
CA ALA A 28 13.60 2.69 1.92
C ALA A 28 13.52 1.38 2.73
N THR A 29 14.54 1.08 3.53
CA THR A 29 14.57 -0.09 4.42
C THR A 29 13.45 -0.05 5.43
N LYS A 30 13.20 1.10 6.07
CA LYS A 30 12.06 1.28 6.98
C LYS A 30 10.73 1.07 6.27
N TRP A 31 10.59 1.62 5.06
CA TRP A 31 9.34 1.51 4.31
C TRP A 31 9.06 0.05 3.92
N THR A 32 10.06 -0.66 3.42
CA THR A 32 9.96 -2.11 3.12
C THR A 32 9.68 -2.93 4.39
N LEU A 33 10.38 -2.64 5.49
CA LEU A 33 10.23 -3.38 6.74
C LEU A 33 8.86 -3.15 7.39
N LEU A 34 8.28 -1.95 7.26
CA LEU A 34 6.94 -1.63 7.77
C LEU A 34 5.82 -2.07 6.80
N TRP A 35 6.12 -2.20 5.51
CA TRP A 35 5.18 -2.69 4.52
C TRP A 35 4.81 -4.16 4.76
N LEU A 36 5.78 -5.00 5.10
CA LEU A 36 5.56 -6.44 5.30
C LEU A 36 4.57 -6.78 6.43
N PRO A 37 4.65 -6.21 7.65
CA PRO A 37 3.66 -6.44 8.70
C PRO A 37 2.30 -5.79 8.38
N ARG A 38 2.26 -4.65 7.66
CA ARG A 38 0.99 -4.08 7.15
C ARG A 38 0.31 -5.04 6.16
N PHE A 39 1.09 -5.58 5.23
CA PHE A 39 0.66 -6.59 4.26
C PHE A 39 0.09 -7.82 4.98
N TRP A 40 0.83 -8.36 5.95
CA TRP A 40 0.41 -9.52 6.71
C TRP A 40 -0.84 -9.28 7.55
N LYS A 41 -0.98 -8.09 8.15
CA LYS A 41 -2.18 -7.73 8.93
C LYS A 41 -3.44 -7.68 8.06
N ALA A 42 -3.35 -7.08 6.88
CA ALA A 42 -4.47 -7.06 5.92
C ALA A 42 -4.82 -8.48 5.44
N ARG A 43 -3.79 -9.31 5.17
CA ARG A 43 -3.98 -10.69 4.70
C ARG A 43 -4.49 -11.64 5.78
N SER A 44 -4.12 -11.44 7.05
CA SER A 44 -4.54 -12.31 8.15
C SER A 44 -6.03 -12.18 8.46
N GLN A 45 -6.59 -10.99 8.29
CA GLN A 45 -8.04 -10.76 8.40
C GLN A 45 -8.81 -11.53 7.31
N LEU A 46 -8.32 -11.50 6.06
CA LEU A 46 -8.87 -12.32 4.99
C LEU A 46 -8.68 -13.82 5.22
N ALA A 47 -7.53 -14.23 5.75
CA ALA A 47 -7.27 -15.64 6.07
C ALA A 47 -8.19 -16.16 7.18
N CYS A 48 -8.51 -15.31 8.16
CA CYS A 48 -9.50 -15.61 9.19
C CYS A 48 -10.90 -15.83 8.59
N LEU A 49 -11.32 -14.96 7.66
CA LEU A 49 -12.58 -15.14 6.93
C LEU A 49 -12.58 -16.40 6.06
N ALA A 50 -11.46 -16.73 5.41
CA ALA A 50 -11.33 -17.95 4.62
C ALA A 50 -11.36 -19.22 5.49
N ALA A 51 -10.87 -19.14 6.73
CA ALA A 51 -10.89 -20.24 7.70
C ALA A 51 -12.27 -20.45 8.36
N MET A 52 -13.15 -19.45 8.38
CA MET A 52 -14.52 -19.59 8.88
C MET A 52 -15.33 -20.59 8.07
N SER A 53 -16.25 -21.31 8.72
CA SER A 53 -17.15 -22.23 8.00
C SER A 53 -18.06 -21.47 7.03
N GLU A 54 -18.57 -22.15 6.01
CA GLU A 54 -19.46 -21.52 5.03
C GLU A 54 -20.75 -20.98 5.67
N CYS A 55 -21.28 -21.65 6.69
CA CYS A 55 -22.43 -21.19 7.47
C CYS A 55 -22.14 -19.87 8.20
N GLU A 56 -20.99 -19.76 8.86
CA GLU A 56 -20.55 -18.55 9.57
C GLU A 56 -20.31 -17.38 8.62
N ARG A 57 -19.68 -17.65 7.47
CA ARG A 57 -19.51 -16.63 6.42
C ARG A 57 -20.83 -16.13 5.87
N ARG A 58 -21.81 -17.02 5.73
CA ARG A 58 -23.13 -16.68 5.20
C ARG A 58 -23.97 -15.86 6.17
N ASP A 59 -23.79 -16.07 7.48
CA ASP A 59 -24.42 -15.26 8.53
C ASP A 59 -23.97 -13.79 8.47
N ILE A 60 -22.70 -13.56 8.17
CA ILE A 60 -22.17 -12.20 7.90
C ILE A 60 -22.42 -11.73 6.46
N GLY A 61 -23.15 -12.48 5.64
CA GLY A 61 -23.48 -12.10 4.27
C GLY A 61 -22.33 -12.19 3.26
N LEU A 62 -21.23 -12.88 3.59
CA LEU A 62 -20.09 -13.13 2.71
C LEU A 62 -20.19 -14.51 2.06
N THR A 63 -19.78 -14.60 0.80
CA THR A 63 -19.59 -15.87 0.10
C THR A 63 -18.11 -16.21 -0.02
N GLY A 64 -17.78 -17.50 -0.21
CA GLY A 64 -16.38 -17.91 -0.45
C GLY A 64 -15.74 -17.17 -1.63
N CYS A 65 -16.51 -16.97 -2.71
CA CYS A 65 -16.07 -16.21 -3.88
C CYS A 65 -15.74 -14.74 -3.57
N ASP A 66 -16.45 -14.10 -2.63
CA ASP A 66 -16.15 -12.71 -2.24
C ASP A 66 -14.81 -12.60 -1.53
N VAL A 67 -14.48 -13.58 -0.68
CA VAL A 67 -13.19 -13.66 0.02
C VAL A 67 -12.07 -13.93 -0.97
N GLU A 68 -12.24 -14.89 -1.89
CA GLU A 68 -11.26 -15.18 -2.96
C GLU A 68 -11.02 -13.97 -3.88
N ASN A 69 -12.10 -13.27 -4.25
CA ASN A 69 -12.00 -12.07 -5.07
C ASN A 69 -11.26 -10.93 -4.32
N ALA A 70 -11.47 -10.80 -3.01
CA ALA A 70 -10.70 -9.86 -2.18
C ALA A 70 -9.22 -10.25 -2.07
N PHE A 71 -8.90 -11.55 -2.09
CA PHE A 71 -7.51 -12.01 -2.17
C PHE A 71 -6.82 -11.64 -3.49
N ALA A 72 -7.58 -11.52 -4.60
CA ALA A 72 -7.06 -11.16 -5.91
C ALA A 72 -6.78 -9.66 -6.10
N LEU A 73 -7.18 -8.82 -5.14
CA LEU A 73 -7.01 -7.37 -5.25
C LEU A 73 -5.57 -6.90 -5.03
N PRO A 74 -5.18 -5.76 -5.63
CA PRO A 74 -3.87 -5.15 -5.42
C PRO A 74 -3.63 -4.84 -3.95
N VAL A 75 -2.39 -5.04 -3.52
CA VAL A 75 -1.90 -4.87 -2.14
C VAL A 75 -2.27 -3.55 -1.47
N ASP A 76 -2.42 -2.48 -2.25
CA ASP A 76 -2.64 -1.14 -1.70
C ASP A 76 -4.07 -0.91 -1.21
N ARG A 77 -5.02 -1.82 -1.52
CA ARG A 77 -6.38 -1.73 -0.99
C ARG A 77 -6.53 -2.52 0.30
N ASP A 78 -7.13 -1.88 1.30
CA ASP A 78 -7.60 -2.59 2.49
C ASP A 78 -8.71 -3.57 2.06
N PRO A 79 -8.52 -4.89 2.26
CA PRO A 79 -9.52 -5.87 1.87
C PRO A 79 -10.85 -5.71 2.62
N THR A 80 -10.82 -5.14 3.83
CA THR A 80 -12.01 -4.87 4.64
C THR A 80 -12.90 -3.83 3.97
N GLU A 81 -12.31 -2.75 3.46
CA GLU A 81 -13.05 -1.70 2.73
C GLU A 81 -13.69 -2.25 1.46
N VAL A 82 -13.02 -3.17 0.77
CA VAL A 82 -13.55 -3.74 -0.47
C VAL A 82 -14.74 -4.65 -0.19
N LEU A 83 -14.64 -5.51 0.83
CA LEU A 83 -15.77 -6.35 1.24
C LEU A 83 -16.96 -5.51 1.72
N ALA A 84 -16.71 -4.45 2.49
CA ALA A 84 -17.75 -3.52 2.91
C ALA A 84 -18.45 -2.85 1.70
N LYS A 85 -17.69 -2.46 0.68
CA LYS A 85 -18.23 -1.89 -0.56
C LYS A 85 -19.09 -2.88 -1.34
N VAL A 86 -18.65 -4.14 -1.45
CA VAL A 86 -19.42 -5.21 -2.11
C VAL A 86 -20.76 -5.44 -1.39
N MET A 87 -20.76 -5.44 -0.06
CA MET A 87 -22.02 -5.55 0.70
C MET A 87 -22.93 -4.34 0.49
N ALA A 88 -22.38 -3.12 0.52
CA ALA A 88 -23.16 -1.91 0.28
C ALA A 88 -23.83 -1.93 -1.10
N ASP A 89 -23.11 -2.38 -2.14
CA ASP A 89 -23.63 -2.49 -3.51
C ASP A 89 -24.75 -3.54 -3.62
N ARG A 90 -24.59 -4.70 -2.98
CA ARG A 90 -25.63 -5.73 -2.91
C ARG A 90 -26.88 -5.27 -2.18
N ARG A 91 -26.70 -4.57 -1.05
CA ARG A 91 -27.81 -4.00 -0.30
C ARG A 91 -28.56 -2.97 -1.13
N PHE A 92 -27.85 -2.09 -1.83
CA PHE A 92 -28.45 -1.10 -2.72
C PHE A 92 -29.25 -1.76 -3.87
N ARG A 93 -28.75 -2.85 -4.46
CA ARG A 93 -29.50 -3.64 -5.47
C ARG A 93 -30.66 -4.44 -4.91
N GLY A 94 -30.68 -4.75 -3.62
CA GLY A 94 -31.78 -5.47 -2.96
C GLY A 94 -32.91 -4.56 -2.47
N GLU A 95 -32.65 -3.26 -2.32
CA GLU A 95 -33.61 -2.24 -1.89
C GLU A 95 -34.34 -1.55 -3.07
N HIS A 96 -33.98 -1.89 -4.32
CA HIS A 96 -34.58 -1.42 -5.58
C HIS A 96 -35.28 -2.54 -6.33
#